data_AF-A0A349B0C5-F1
#
_entry.id   AF-A0A349B0C5-F1
#
_cell.length_a   1.000
_cell.length_b   1.000
_cell.length_c   1.000
_cell.angle_alpha   90.00
_cell.angle_beta   90.00
_cell.angle_gamma   90.00
#
_symmetry.space_group_name_H-M   'P 1'
#
loop_
_entity.id
_entity.type
_entity.pdbx_description
1 polymer ?
#
loop_
_entity_poly.entity_id
_entity_poly.type
_entity_poly.pdbx_seq_one_letter_code
_entity_poly.pdbx_strand_id
1 'polypeptide(L)'
;MEPRERRGVDAARAPGRASNVFLLLGLSAAALTVVADEPLRGWMLAAASLAGAVAATVAVRRDPDRSNPAWYFMAGAWILVPAYVIWYPLAVAWDLELTSPALTDWLFLGAYGLFLVGLSKVIGRRSTTDRWIDVLDTLIIGVGFGVLAWIIFIGPYLDADDMTLAARLVTISYTVVNLLLLGAIVRMMVQGGISSRGDRLLAAWVLAQLAADLLYAMS
;
A
#
# COMPACT_ATOMS: atom_id res chain seq x y z
N MET A 1 -23.87 31.04 -35.58
CA MET A 1 -23.81 30.88 -34.11
C MET A 1 -23.87 29.39 -33.85
N GLU A 2 -22.73 28.79 -33.51
CA GLU A 2 -22.55 27.39 -33.14
C GLU A 2 -21.60 27.42 -31.91
N PRO A 3 -21.43 26.34 -31.15
CA PRO A 3 -22.38 25.54 -30.35
C PRO A 3 -21.86 25.44 -28.89
N ARG A 4 -22.56 24.75 -27.98
CA ARG A 4 -22.01 23.94 -26.85
C ARG A 4 -23.08 23.68 -25.78
N GLU A 5 -24.01 22.82 -26.09
CA GLU A 5 -24.68 22.03 -25.07
C GLU A 5 -24.61 20.57 -25.50
N ARG A 6 -24.32 19.68 -24.53
CA ARG A 6 -24.36 18.20 -24.66
C ARG A 6 -23.11 17.53 -25.25
N ARG A 7 -21.95 17.72 -24.61
CA ARG A 7 -21.09 16.56 -24.26
C ARG A 7 -21.40 16.28 -22.80
N GLY A 8 -22.34 15.39 -22.53
CA GLY A 8 -21.99 13.97 -22.57
C GLY A 8 -21.25 13.72 -21.27
N VAL A 9 -22.02 13.50 -20.19
CA VAL A 9 -21.55 12.90 -18.95
C VAL A 9 -20.95 11.57 -19.37
N ASP A 10 -19.65 11.57 -19.68
CA ASP A 10 -18.99 10.37 -20.18
C ASP A 10 -19.07 9.34 -19.07
N ALA A 11 -19.84 8.31 -19.38
CA ALA A 11 -20.17 7.17 -18.57
C ALA A 11 -18.97 6.77 -17.71
N ALA A 12 -19.19 6.68 -16.40
CA ALA A 12 -18.36 5.87 -15.52
C ALA A 12 -18.27 4.47 -16.14
N ARG A 13 -17.19 4.21 -16.89
CA ARG A 13 -16.98 2.93 -17.57
C ARG A 13 -17.08 1.86 -16.50
N ALA A 14 -18.11 1.01 -16.62
CA ALA A 14 -18.25 -0.15 -15.77
C ALA A 14 -16.91 -0.90 -15.73
N PRO A 15 -16.44 -1.33 -14.56
CA PRO A 15 -15.20 -2.08 -14.45
C PRO A 15 -15.28 -3.29 -15.38
N GLY A 16 -14.40 -3.32 -16.38
CA GLY A 16 -14.42 -4.35 -17.40
C GLY A 16 -14.28 -5.75 -16.78
N ARG A 17 -14.83 -6.78 -17.45
CA ARG A 17 -14.75 -8.20 -17.03
C ARG A 17 -13.35 -8.59 -16.54
N ALA A 18 -12.31 -8.06 -17.18
CA ALA A 18 -10.91 -8.29 -16.82
C ALA A 18 -10.53 -7.86 -15.39
N SER A 19 -11.08 -6.74 -14.87
CA SER A 19 -10.80 -6.29 -13.49
C SER A 19 -11.43 -7.21 -12.45
N ASN A 20 -12.65 -7.71 -12.71
CA ASN A 20 -13.29 -8.68 -11.83
C ASN A 20 -12.52 -10.01 -11.82
N VAL A 21 -12.11 -10.49 -13.00
CA VAL A 21 -11.31 -11.72 -13.11
C VAL A 21 -9.98 -11.57 -12.37
N PHE A 22 -9.29 -10.44 -12.54
CA PHE A 22 -8.04 -10.17 -11.81
C PHE A 22 -8.24 -10.19 -10.29
N LEU A 23 -9.29 -9.55 -9.78
CA LEU A 23 -9.59 -9.55 -8.34
C LEU A 23 -9.93 -10.95 -7.83
N LEU A 24 -10.71 -11.73 -8.57
CA LEU A 24 -11.05 -13.10 -8.20
C LEU A 24 -9.82 -13.99 -8.18
N LEU A 25 -8.95 -13.89 -9.18
CA LEU A 25 -7.68 -14.59 -9.22
C LEU A 25 -6.77 -14.18 -8.05
N GLY A 26 -6.68 -12.88 -7.76
CA GLY A 26 -5.88 -12.37 -6.65
C GLY A 26 -6.39 -12.86 -5.29
N LEU A 27 -7.70 -12.80 -5.05
CA LEU A 27 -8.32 -13.33 -3.82
C LEU A 27 -8.13 -14.84 -3.71
N SER A 28 -8.24 -15.58 -4.81
CA SER A 28 -8.01 -17.02 -4.83
C SER A 28 -6.55 -17.35 -4.52
N ALA A 29 -5.60 -16.62 -5.12
CA ALA A 29 -4.18 -16.78 -4.84
C ALA A 29 -3.86 -16.47 -3.37
N ALA A 30 -4.43 -15.41 -2.80
CA ALA A 30 -4.27 -15.05 -1.39
C ALA A 30 -4.88 -16.10 -0.43
N ALA A 31 -6.01 -16.73 -0.80
CA ALA A 31 -6.56 -17.83 -0.02
C ALA A 31 -5.66 -19.07 -0.09
N LEU A 32 -5.12 -19.37 -1.27
CA LEU A 32 -4.23 -20.52 -1.48
C LEU A 32 -2.88 -20.36 -0.75
N THR A 33 -2.37 -19.13 -0.55
CA THR A 33 -1.12 -18.93 0.19
C THR A 33 -1.20 -19.33 1.65
N VAL A 34 -2.40 -19.37 2.25
CA VAL A 34 -2.60 -19.78 3.65
C VAL A 34 -2.35 -21.28 3.84
N VAL A 35 -2.61 -22.08 2.81
CA VAL A 35 -2.51 -23.55 2.85
C VAL A 35 -1.30 -24.09 2.07
N ALA A 36 -0.52 -23.21 1.43
CA ALA A 36 0.63 -23.61 0.63
C ALA A 36 1.85 -23.89 1.51
N ASP A 37 2.51 -25.02 1.27
CA ASP A 37 3.79 -25.36 1.90
C ASP A 37 4.96 -24.56 1.30
N GLU A 38 6.09 -24.54 2.01
CA GLU A 38 7.34 -24.02 1.44
C GLU A 38 7.95 -25.00 0.42
N PRO A 39 8.59 -24.50 -0.65
CA PRO A 39 8.84 -23.09 -1.01
C PRO A 39 7.73 -22.45 -1.87
N LEU A 40 6.63 -23.17 -2.11
CA LEU A 40 5.58 -22.73 -3.03
C LEU A 40 4.93 -21.42 -2.56
N ARG A 41 4.69 -21.29 -1.25
CA ARG A 41 4.11 -20.08 -0.65
C ARG A 41 4.90 -18.81 -0.98
N GLY A 42 6.24 -18.84 -0.85
CA GLY A 42 7.09 -17.70 -1.21
C GLY A 42 6.98 -17.31 -2.68
N TRP A 43 6.98 -18.30 -3.59
CA TRP A 43 6.83 -18.04 -5.02
C TRP A 43 5.44 -17.52 -5.41
N MET A 44 4.39 -17.97 -4.72
CA MET A 44 3.03 -17.44 -4.91
C MET A 44 2.93 -15.96 -4.53
N LEU A 45 3.55 -15.54 -3.43
CA LEU A 45 3.60 -14.14 -3.01
C LEU A 45 4.37 -13.28 -4.02
N ALA A 46 5.53 -13.76 -4.49
CA ALA A 46 6.30 -13.08 -5.54
C ALA A 46 5.50 -12.95 -6.85
N ALA A 47 4.79 -14.01 -7.26
CA ALA A 47 3.93 -13.99 -8.44
C ALA A 47 2.76 -13.01 -8.29
N ALA A 48 2.15 -12.91 -7.10
CA ALA A 48 1.11 -11.94 -6.80
C ALA A 48 1.63 -10.50 -6.90
N SER A 49 2.84 -10.23 -6.37
CA SER A 49 3.51 -8.94 -6.51
C SER A 49 3.76 -8.57 -7.98
N LEU A 50 4.24 -9.52 -8.78
CA LEU A 50 4.46 -9.31 -10.21
C LEU A 50 3.16 -9.03 -10.96
N ALA A 51 2.10 -9.79 -10.66
CA ALA A 51 0.78 -9.58 -11.26
C ALA A 51 0.23 -8.18 -10.92
N GLY A 52 0.43 -7.71 -9.68
CA GLY A 52 0.10 -6.36 -9.25
C GLY A 52 0.88 -5.28 -10.03
N ALA A 53 2.19 -5.46 -10.20
CA ALA A 53 3.04 -4.55 -10.98
C ALA A 53 2.60 -4.44 -12.45
N VAL A 54 2.30 -5.58 -13.09
CA VAL A 54 1.76 -5.63 -14.45
C VAL A 54 0.41 -4.92 -14.54
N ALA A 55 -0.50 -5.18 -13.59
CA ALA A 55 -1.81 -4.52 -13.55
C ALA A 55 -1.68 -3.00 -13.39
N ALA A 56 -0.75 -2.53 -12.55
CA ALA A 56 -0.46 -1.11 -12.39
C ALA A 56 0.12 -0.48 -13.66
N THR A 57 1.01 -1.18 -14.38
CA THR A 57 1.49 -0.73 -15.70
C THR A 57 0.37 -0.63 -16.73
N VAL A 58 -0.55 -1.59 -16.76
CA VAL A 58 -1.72 -1.52 -17.63
C VAL A 58 -2.62 -0.34 -17.25
N ALA A 59 -2.80 -0.06 -15.95
CA ALA A 59 -3.58 1.08 -15.48
C ALA A 59 -2.96 2.43 -15.93
N VAL A 60 -1.64 2.59 -15.77
CA VAL A 60 -0.91 3.77 -16.24
C VAL A 60 -0.99 3.93 -17.76
N ARG A 61 -0.88 2.84 -18.53
CA ARG A 61 -0.99 2.90 -20.00
C ARG A 61 -2.38 3.32 -20.50
N ARG A 62 -3.42 3.11 -19.69
CA ARG A 62 -4.80 3.54 -20.04
C ARG A 62 -5.03 5.04 -19.81
N ASP A 63 -4.28 5.65 -18.90
CA ASP A 63 -4.30 7.09 -18.64
C ASP A 63 -2.86 7.59 -18.44
N PRO A 64 -2.13 7.84 -19.55
CA PRO A 64 -0.71 8.11 -19.53
C PRO A 64 -0.35 9.53 -19.09
N ASP A 65 -1.32 10.34 -18.61
CA ASP A 65 -1.03 11.66 -18.09
C ASP A 65 0.00 11.57 -16.95
N ARG A 66 1.05 12.39 -17.00
CA ARG A 66 2.10 12.49 -15.97
C ARG A 66 1.54 12.91 -14.62
N SER A 67 0.41 13.59 -14.61
CA SER A 67 -0.25 13.98 -13.38
C SER A 67 -0.82 12.78 -12.62
N ASN A 68 -1.08 11.65 -13.31
CA ASN A 68 -1.76 10.47 -12.79
C ASN A 68 -1.01 9.84 -11.58
N PRO A 69 -1.64 9.69 -10.41
CA PRO A 69 -1.01 9.07 -9.25
C PRO A 69 -0.65 7.59 -9.48
N ALA A 70 -1.28 6.92 -10.46
CA ALA A 70 -0.99 5.53 -10.82
C ALA A 70 0.49 5.27 -11.16
N TRP A 71 1.23 6.29 -11.61
CA TRP A 71 2.68 6.18 -11.85
C TRP A 71 3.45 5.79 -10.59
N TYR A 72 3.09 6.34 -9.42
CA TYR A 72 3.77 6.03 -8.16
C TYR A 72 3.41 4.64 -7.65
N PHE A 73 2.13 4.25 -7.78
CA PHE A 73 1.70 2.89 -7.47
C PHE A 73 2.38 1.85 -8.38
N MET A 74 2.53 2.15 -9.67
CA MET A 74 3.27 1.28 -10.59
C MET A 74 4.74 1.17 -10.20
N ALA A 75 5.42 2.28 -9.93
CA ALA A 75 6.83 2.28 -9.54
C ALA A 75 7.06 1.48 -8.25
N GLY A 76 6.24 1.71 -7.22
CA GLY A 76 6.32 0.95 -5.97
C GLY A 76 6.04 -0.54 -6.18
N ALA A 77 5.04 -0.90 -6.98
CA ALA A 77 4.72 -2.30 -7.27
C ALA A 77 5.87 -3.03 -7.97
N TRP A 78 6.61 -2.36 -8.87
CA TRP A 78 7.80 -2.95 -9.50
C TRP A 78 8.98 -3.10 -8.53
N ILE A 79 9.13 -2.21 -7.55
CA ILE A 79 10.15 -2.35 -6.48
C ILE A 79 9.81 -3.54 -5.56
N LEU A 80 8.52 -3.78 -5.30
CA LEU A 80 8.09 -4.92 -4.47
C LEU A 80 8.44 -6.28 -5.08
N VAL A 81 8.51 -6.41 -6.41
CA VAL A 81 8.79 -7.70 -7.05
C VAL A 81 10.11 -8.32 -6.57
N PRO A 82 11.28 -7.66 -6.71
CA PRO A 82 12.52 -8.20 -6.16
C PRO A 82 12.50 -8.27 -4.62
N ALA A 83 11.79 -7.37 -3.94
CA ALA A 83 11.66 -7.42 -2.47
C ALA A 83 11.04 -8.75 -2.02
N TYR A 84 9.89 -9.13 -2.60
CA TYR A 84 9.21 -10.38 -2.28
C TYR A 84 10.00 -11.62 -2.69
N VAL A 85 10.72 -11.58 -3.81
CA VAL A 85 11.58 -12.70 -4.24
C VAL A 85 12.71 -12.92 -3.24
N ILE A 86 13.40 -11.85 -2.83
CA ILE A 86 14.54 -11.96 -1.90
C ILE A 86 14.06 -12.32 -0.50
N TRP A 87 13.02 -11.66 -0.02
CA TRP A 87 12.55 -11.78 1.36
C TRP A 87 12.09 -13.20 1.72
N TYR A 88 11.51 -13.93 0.78
CA TYR A 88 10.87 -15.20 1.11
C TYR A 88 11.33 -16.43 0.33
N PRO A 89 11.01 -16.62 -0.96
CA PRO A 89 11.39 -17.84 -1.65
C PRO A 89 12.92 -17.99 -1.72
N LEU A 90 13.66 -16.89 -1.88
CA LEU A 90 15.12 -16.94 -1.88
C LEU A 90 15.70 -17.16 -0.48
N ALA A 91 15.14 -16.50 0.52
CA ALA A 91 15.56 -16.69 1.91
C ALA A 91 15.37 -18.14 2.36
N VAL A 92 14.24 -18.76 2.02
CA VAL A 92 13.99 -20.18 2.30
C VAL A 92 14.89 -21.09 1.48
N ALA A 93 15.06 -20.83 0.18
CA ALA A 93 15.84 -21.70 -0.70
C ALA A 93 17.34 -21.71 -0.39
N TRP A 94 17.87 -20.59 0.13
CA TRP A 94 19.30 -20.41 0.42
C TRP A 94 19.61 -20.25 1.90
N ASP A 95 18.63 -20.48 2.78
CA ASP A 95 18.77 -20.37 4.23
C ASP A 95 19.35 -19.00 4.66
N LEU A 96 18.84 -17.91 4.05
CA LEU A 96 19.31 -16.56 4.32
C LEU A 96 18.67 -16.03 5.59
N GLU A 97 19.49 -15.76 6.60
CA GLU A 97 19.08 -15.01 7.78
C GLU A 97 19.05 -13.50 7.47
N LEU A 98 17.88 -12.98 7.11
CA LEU A 98 17.68 -11.56 6.84
C LEU A 98 17.49 -10.77 8.14
N THR A 99 18.60 -10.45 8.81
CA THR A 99 18.56 -9.57 9.99
C THR A 99 18.46 -8.12 9.56
N SER A 100 17.45 -7.40 10.05
CA SER A 100 17.29 -5.97 9.75
C SER A 100 18.46 -5.15 10.34
N PRO A 101 18.96 -4.14 9.61
CA PRO A 101 18.54 -3.71 8.28
C PRO A 101 19.06 -4.60 7.15
N ALA A 102 18.17 -5.11 6.31
CA ALA A 102 18.48 -5.89 5.13
C ALA A 102 18.16 -5.11 3.83
N LEU A 103 18.66 -5.59 2.68
CA LEU A 103 18.33 -5.00 1.37
C LEU A 103 16.82 -4.95 1.14
N THR A 104 16.10 -5.99 1.60
CA THR A 104 14.64 -6.07 1.52
C THR A 104 13.95 -4.94 2.26
N ASP A 105 14.48 -4.49 3.40
CA ASP A 105 13.90 -3.40 4.17
C ASP A 105 13.86 -2.10 3.37
N TRP A 106 14.96 -1.78 2.69
CA TRP A 106 15.04 -0.60 1.84
C TRP A 106 14.10 -0.69 0.63
N LEU A 107 13.93 -1.88 0.06
CA LEU A 107 13.00 -2.10 -1.06
C LEU A 107 11.54 -1.94 -0.61
N PHE A 108 11.15 -2.55 0.52
CA PHE A 108 9.80 -2.41 1.07
C PHE A 108 9.50 -0.95 1.44
N LEU A 109 10.38 -0.31 2.23
CA LEU A 109 10.20 1.09 2.62
C LEU A 109 10.16 2.04 1.41
N GLY A 110 11.02 1.82 0.41
CA GLY A 110 11.01 2.59 -0.83
C GLY A 110 9.71 2.45 -1.61
N ALA A 111 9.18 1.22 -1.72
CA ALA A 111 7.89 0.96 -2.35
C ALA A 111 6.72 1.63 -1.60
N TYR A 112 6.67 1.48 -0.27
CA TYR A 112 5.64 2.12 0.54
C TYR A 112 5.72 3.65 0.50
N GLY A 113 6.92 4.23 0.46
CA GLY A 113 7.11 5.67 0.24
C GLY A 113 6.46 6.15 -1.06
N LEU A 114 6.63 5.39 -2.15
CA LEU A 114 5.95 5.71 -3.42
C LEU A 114 4.43 5.56 -3.32
N PHE A 115 3.92 4.55 -2.63
CA PHE A 115 2.48 4.40 -2.41
C PHE A 115 1.90 5.56 -1.61
N LEU A 116 2.61 6.03 -0.58
CA LEU A 116 2.21 7.21 0.20
C LEU A 116 2.18 8.47 -0.67
N VAL A 117 3.15 8.66 -1.58
CA VAL A 117 3.13 9.77 -2.54
C VAL A 117 1.93 9.65 -3.50
N GLY A 118 1.67 8.46 -4.04
CA GLY A 118 0.52 8.20 -4.90
C GLY A 118 -0.81 8.52 -4.20
N LEU A 119 -0.95 8.06 -2.96
CA LEU A 119 -2.13 8.28 -2.13
C LEU A 119 -2.31 9.75 -1.77
N SER A 120 -1.23 10.45 -1.43
CA SER A 120 -1.22 11.89 -1.17
C SER A 120 -1.71 12.69 -2.38
N LYS A 121 -1.34 12.27 -3.60
CA LYS A 121 -1.85 12.87 -4.84
C LYS A 121 -3.32 12.57 -5.10
N VAL A 122 -3.78 11.34 -4.83
CA VAL A 122 -5.21 10.98 -4.93
C VAL A 122 -6.03 11.87 -4.00
N ILE A 123 -5.58 12.03 -2.76
CA ILE A 123 -6.21 12.88 -1.74
C ILE A 123 -6.17 14.35 -2.17
N GLY A 124 -5.00 14.86 -2.56
CA GLY A 124 -4.84 16.28 -2.93
C GLY A 124 -5.70 16.72 -4.11
N ARG A 125 -6.02 15.81 -5.04
CA ARG A 125 -6.94 16.07 -6.16
C ARG A 125 -8.39 16.27 -5.74
N ARG A 126 -8.78 15.83 -4.55
CA ARG A 126 -10.15 15.96 -4.01
C ARG A 126 -10.40 17.31 -3.34
N SER A 127 -9.42 18.22 -3.35
CA SER A 127 -9.45 19.47 -2.58
C SER A 127 -10.80 20.18 -2.69
N THR A 128 -11.50 20.23 -1.56
CA THR A 128 -12.64 21.11 -1.29
C THR A 128 -12.12 22.47 -0.82
N THR A 129 -13.03 23.45 -0.73
CA THR A 129 -12.74 24.82 -0.26
C THR A 129 -12.19 24.87 1.17
N ASP A 130 -12.42 23.83 1.98
CA ASP A 130 -12.07 23.74 3.41
C ASP A 130 -10.79 22.94 3.70
N ARG A 131 -9.82 22.97 2.77
CA ARG A 131 -8.55 22.22 2.83
C ARG A 131 -7.84 22.26 4.19
N TRP A 132 -7.96 23.37 4.92
CA TRP A 132 -7.26 23.56 6.20
C TRP A 132 -7.91 22.75 7.34
N ILE A 133 -9.24 22.67 7.38
CA ILE A 133 -9.98 21.91 8.42
C ILE A 133 -9.70 20.42 8.24
N ASP A 134 -9.77 19.92 7.00
CA ASP A 134 -9.47 18.52 6.71
C ASP A 134 -8.02 18.13 7.02
N VAL A 135 -7.08 19.07 6.85
CA VAL A 135 -5.66 18.86 7.23
C VAL A 135 -5.52 18.76 8.74
N LEU A 136 -6.20 19.62 9.50
CA LEU A 136 -6.21 19.54 10.97
C LEU A 136 -6.82 18.25 11.47
N ASP A 137 -7.98 17.82 10.95
CA ASP A 137 -8.62 16.57 11.39
C ASP A 137 -7.74 15.37 11.08
N THR A 138 -7.08 15.35 9.91
CA THR A 138 -6.09 14.32 9.59
C THR A 138 -4.91 14.36 10.56
N LEU A 139 -4.43 15.54 10.92
CA LEU A 139 -3.33 15.71 11.88
C LEU A 139 -3.73 15.23 13.27
N ILE A 140 -4.92 15.56 13.76
CA ILE A 140 -5.44 15.11 15.06
C ILE A 140 -5.53 13.59 15.09
N ILE A 141 -6.12 12.99 14.06
CA ILE A 141 -6.24 11.54 13.93
C ILE A 141 -4.87 10.89 13.79
N GLY A 142 -3.99 11.46 12.97
CA GLY A 142 -2.61 11.00 12.77
C GLY A 142 -1.77 11.07 14.04
N VAL A 143 -1.93 12.11 14.86
CA VAL A 143 -1.28 12.24 16.16
C VAL A 143 -1.85 11.22 17.15
N GLY A 144 -3.18 11.02 17.19
CA GLY A 144 -3.81 10.01 18.03
C GLY A 144 -3.31 8.60 17.74
N PHE A 145 -3.27 8.21 16.47
CA PHE A 145 -2.67 6.94 16.05
C PHE A 145 -1.15 6.90 16.27
N GLY A 146 -0.46 8.02 16.07
CA GLY A 146 0.95 8.24 16.42
C GLY A 146 1.26 7.84 17.85
N VAL A 147 0.47 8.34 18.79
CA VAL A 147 0.61 8.03 20.22
C VAL A 147 0.29 6.57 20.51
N LEU A 148 -0.77 6.00 19.92
CA LEU A 148 -1.11 4.59 20.11
C LEU A 148 -0.01 3.66 19.60
N ALA A 149 0.53 3.94 18.42
CA ALA A 149 1.65 3.17 17.88
C ALA A 149 2.94 3.38 18.67
N TRP A 150 3.15 4.57 19.22
CA TRP A 150 4.27 4.81 20.13
C TRP A 150 4.18 3.92 21.36
N ILE A 151 3.01 3.83 22.00
CA ILE A 151 2.81 3.05 23.21
C ILE A 151 2.88 1.54 22.94
N ILE A 152 2.26 1.07 21.86
CA ILE A 152 2.10 -0.37 21.58
C ILE A 152 3.34 -0.96 20.91
N PHE A 153 3.98 -0.23 19.99
CA PHE A 153 5.06 -0.76 19.18
C PHE A 153 6.39 -0.10 19.53
N ILE A 154 6.49 1.22 19.49
CA ILE A 154 7.80 1.89 19.58
C ILE A 154 8.39 1.78 21.00
N GLY A 155 7.62 2.04 22.05
CA GLY A 155 8.06 2.00 23.45
C GLY A 155 8.70 0.66 23.83
N PRO A 156 8.04 -0.49 23.61
CA PRO A 156 8.62 -1.80 23.90
C PRO A 156 9.94 -2.10 23.17
N TYR A 157 10.11 -1.65 21.92
CA TYR A 157 11.38 -1.83 21.18
C TYR A 157 12.51 -0.91 21.65
N LEU A 158 12.19 0.18 22.36
CA LEU A 158 13.21 1.09 22.90
C LEU A 158 13.92 0.52 24.13
N ASP A 159 13.21 -0.31 24.91
CA ASP A 159 13.71 -0.95 26.13
C ASP A 159 14.38 -2.31 25.86
N ALA A 160 14.33 -2.82 24.62
CA ALA A 160 15.06 -4.00 24.20
C ALA A 160 16.55 -3.65 23.99
N ASP A 161 17.40 -4.12 24.90
CA ASP A 161 18.85 -3.85 24.95
C ASP A 161 19.67 -4.54 23.84
N ASP A 162 19.04 -5.43 23.05
CA ASP A 162 19.70 -6.31 22.09
C ASP A 162 19.70 -5.80 20.63
N MET A 163 19.09 -4.64 20.36
CA MET A 163 18.89 -4.16 18.99
C MET A 163 19.82 -3.01 18.59
N THR A 164 20.46 -3.14 17.43
CA THR A 164 21.30 -2.06 16.88
C THR A 164 20.46 -0.81 16.54
N LEU A 165 21.07 0.38 16.59
CA LEU A 165 20.38 1.63 16.24
C LEU A 165 19.78 1.60 14.82
N ALA A 166 20.46 0.99 13.86
CA ALA A 166 19.98 0.91 12.48
C ALA A 166 18.74 0.01 12.37
N ALA A 167 18.74 -1.15 13.04
CA ALA A 167 17.58 -2.03 13.11
C ALA A 167 16.38 -1.31 13.75
N ARG A 168 16.63 -0.58 14.84
CA ARG A 168 15.63 0.25 15.53
C ARG A 168 15.00 1.31 14.62
N LEU A 169 15.80 2.00 13.82
CA LEU A 169 15.28 2.98 12.86
C LEU A 169 14.42 2.34 11.77
N VAL A 170 14.77 1.14 11.30
CA VAL A 170 13.96 0.39 10.34
C VAL A 170 12.61 -0.02 10.94
N THR A 171 12.59 -0.59 12.15
CA THR A 171 11.35 -0.96 12.86
C THR A 171 10.43 0.24 13.08
N ILE A 172 10.99 1.38 13.50
CA ILE A 172 10.24 2.63 13.63
C ILE A 172 9.69 3.07 12.28
N SER A 173 10.46 2.95 11.20
CA SER A 173 10.03 3.33 9.85
C SER A 173 8.84 2.52 9.37
N TYR A 174 8.81 1.20 9.59
CA TYR A 174 7.64 0.36 9.29
C TYR A 174 6.40 0.80 10.07
N THR A 175 6.57 1.08 11.37
CA THR A 175 5.48 1.57 12.21
C THR A 175 4.92 2.89 11.68
N VAL A 176 5.80 3.84 11.35
CA VAL A 176 5.41 5.14 10.79
C VAL A 176 4.69 4.98 9.46
N VAL A 177 5.19 4.13 8.56
CA VAL A 177 4.54 3.84 7.26
C VAL A 177 3.11 3.33 7.48
N ASN A 178 2.92 2.39 8.40
CA ASN A 178 1.60 1.84 8.71
C ASN A 178 0.62 2.89 9.21
N LEU A 179 1.08 3.81 10.06
CA LEU A 179 0.28 4.93 10.53
C LEU A 179 -0.07 5.92 9.42
N LEU A 180 0.87 6.21 8.53
CA LEU A 180 0.64 7.11 7.41
C LEU A 180 -0.37 6.52 6.42
N LEU A 181 -0.30 5.21 6.16
CA LEU A 181 -1.28 4.50 5.32
C LEU A 181 -2.67 4.55 5.96
N LEU A 182 -2.77 4.26 7.25
CA LEU A 182 -4.04 4.34 8.00
C LEU A 182 -4.62 5.75 7.97
N GLY A 183 -3.80 6.76 8.31
CA GLY A 183 -4.20 8.16 8.31
C GLY A 183 -4.68 8.64 6.93
N ALA A 184 -4.06 8.15 5.86
CA ALA A 184 -4.48 8.46 4.51
C ALA A 184 -5.84 7.85 4.14
N ILE A 185 -6.18 6.65 4.62
CA ILE A 185 -7.53 6.09 4.46
C ILE A 185 -8.56 6.90 5.23
N VAL A 186 -8.28 7.25 6.49
CA VAL A 186 -9.18 8.09 7.28
C VAL A 186 -9.40 9.44 6.58
N ARG A 187 -8.33 10.05 6.06
CA ARG A 187 -8.44 11.29 5.29
C ARG A 187 -9.28 11.14 4.03
N MET A 188 -9.15 10.04 3.29
CA MET A 188 -10.03 9.77 2.14
C MET A 188 -11.50 9.63 2.54
N MET A 189 -11.79 9.09 3.73
CA MET A 189 -13.15 9.00 4.27
C MET A 189 -13.72 10.38 4.60
N VAL A 190 -12.93 11.26 5.22
CA VAL A 190 -13.34 12.65 5.55
C VAL A 190 -13.51 13.50 4.29
N GLN A 191 -12.59 13.41 3.32
CA GLN A 191 -12.57 14.22 2.10
C GLN A 191 -13.45 13.66 0.97
N GLY A 192 -14.77 13.60 1.22
CA GLY A 192 -15.75 13.19 0.21
C GLY A 192 -15.99 11.68 0.10
N GLY A 193 -15.47 10.90 1.06
CA GLY A 193 -15.77 9.48 1.22
C GLY A 193 -15.07 8.53 0.25
N ILE A 194 -15.27 7.24 0.49
CA ILE A 194 -14.80 6.14 -0.37
C ILE A 194 -15.92 5.77 -1.35
N SER A 195 -16.17 6.67 -2.30
CA SER A 195 -17.34 6.59 -3.20
C SER A 195 -17.05 5.80 -4.48
N SER A 196 -15.83 5.89 -5.02
CA SER A 196 -15.48 5.18 -6.25
C SER A 196 -15.04 3.73 -5.98
N ARG A 197 -15.08 2.89 -7.01
CA ARG A 197 -14.56 1.52 -6.91
C ARG A 197 -13.05 1.48 -6.70
N GLY A 198 -12.30 2.41 -7.31
CA GLY A 198 -10.85 2.52 -7.12
C GLY A 198 -10.50 2.81 -5.66
N ASP A 199 -11.25 3.73 -5.04
CA ASP A 199 -11.03 4.09 -3.64
C ASP A 199 -11.31 2.91 -2.71
N ARG A 200 -12.38 2.16 -2.96
CA ARG A 200 -12.72 0.97 -2.17
C ARG A 200 -11.62 -0.09 -2.28
N LEU A 201 -11.04 -0.28 -3.46
CA LEU A 201 -9.94 -1.22 -3.65
C LEU A 201 -8.64 -0.74 -2.99
N LEU A 202 -8.33 0.55 -3.05
CA LEU A 202 -7.18 1.13 -2.34
C LEU A 202 -7.34 1.01 -0.82
N ALA A 203 -8.52 1.33 -0.30
CA ALA A 203 -8.83 1.18 1.12
C ALA A 203 -8.78 -0.29 1.56
N ALA A 204 -9.36 -1.20 0.77
CA ALA A 204 -9.28 -2.63 1.05
C ALA A 204 -7.84 -3.13 1.06
N TRP A 205 -7.00 -2.67 0.12
CA TRP A 205 -5.57 -3.01 0.09
C TRP A 205 -4.83 -2.50 1.33
N VAL A 206 -4.98 -1.23 1.71
CA VAL A 206 -4.34 -0.69 2.91
C VAL A 206 -4.77 -1.46 4.16
N LEU A 207 -6.07 -1.71 4.32
CA LEU A 207 -6.59 -2.46 5.47
C LEU A 207 -6.08 -3.90 5.50
N ALA A 208 -6.01 -4.57 4.35
CA ALA A 208 -5.47 -5.93 4.25
C ALA A 208 -3.98 -5.96 4.59
N GLN A 209 -3.20 -4.98 4.14
CA GLN A 209 -1.77 -4.87 4.49
C GLN A 209 -1.58 -4.65 5.98
N LEU A 210 -2.31 -3.71 6.59
CA LEU A 210 -2.21 -3.45 8.03
C LEU A 210 -2.61 -4.67 8.86
N ALA A 211 -3.64 -5.41 8.44
CA ALA A 211 -4.03 -6.65 9.09
C ALA A 211 -2.94 -7.73 8.96
N ALA A 212 -2.31 -7.85 7.78
CA ALA A 212 -1.22 -8.79 7.57
C ALA A 212 -0.01 -8.47 8.45
N ASP A 213 0.39 -7.19 8.53
CA ASP A 213 1.51 -6.74 9.37
C ASP A 213 1.23 -7.00 10.86
N LEU A 214 0.01 -6.75 11.32
CA LEU A 214 -0.39 -7.05 12.71
C LEU A 214 -0.33 -8.54 13.01
N LEU A 215 -0.82 -9.38 12.10
CA LEU A 215 -0.77 -10.84 12.26
C LEU A 215 0.67 -11.35 12.27
N TYR A 216 1.52 -10.80 11.40
CA TYR A 216 2.95 -11.12 11.34
C TYR A 216 3.69 -10.69 12.61
N ALA A 217 3.38 -9.52 13.16
CA ALA A 217 3.98 -9.06 14.42
C ALA A 217 3.58 -9.89 15.65
N MET A 218 2.47 -10.64 15.55
CA MET A 218 1.97 -11.50 16.62
C MET A 218 2.41 -12.97 16.51
N SER A 219 2.95 -13.39 15.37
CA SER A 219 3.43 -14.76 15.11
C SER A 219 4.90 -14.91 15.47
#